data_AF-A0A8B6GRY1-F1
#
_entry.id   AF-A0A8B6GRY1-F1
#
_cell.length_a   1.000
_cell.length_b   1.000
_cell.length_c   1.000
_cell.angle_alpha   90.00
_cell.angle_beta   90.00
_cell.angle_gamma   90.00
#
_symmetry.space_group_name_H-M   'P 1'
#
loop_
_entity.id
_entity.type
_entity.pdbx_description
1 polymer ?
#
loop_
_entity_poly.entity_id
_entity_poly.type
_entity_poly.pdbx_seq_one_letter_code
_entity_poly.pdbx_strand_id
1 'polypeptide(L)'
;MSGVRTSFLRNGWGNHMEEMIIPNEHLGRDFIVPKLYDSQCNFRIFAQTQTRVRTYNNSLVNYINIKRGSFQDYVNYNLYTLQSSAPVQVQLYCNGASTRYDAFMATLPSIQHFKSSYKFPIVNVFKYPYLPHHFYITIVIQSYAKAGLRLDSKEISNYKGTSTVTLESTLYSVITVELSVGLHKIQQNNDIPFGLIVYGRTKYSGYGFPAGFAIKIKP
;
A
#
# COMPACT_ATOMS: atom_id res chain seq x y z
N MET A 1 19.47 -8.90 -1.56
CA MET A 1 19.88 -9.79 -0.45
C MET A 1 18.58 -10.22 0.19
N SER A 2 18.11 -11.44 -0.12
CA SER A 2 16.87 -11.95 0.47
C SER A 2 17.08 -12.08 1.97
N GLY A 3 16.42 -11.20 2.72
CA GLY A 3 16.43 -11.21 4.17
C GLY A 3 15.19 -11.91 4.67
N VAL A 4 15.26 -13.24 4.83
CA VAL A 4 14.29 -13.99 5.64
C VAL A 4 14.43 -13.50 7.08
N ARG A 5 13.67 -12.45 7.43
CA ARG A 5 13.45 -12.07 8.82
C ARG A 5 12.07 -12.54 9.22
N THR A 6 12.01 -13.68 9.89
CA THR A 6 10.85 -14.04 10.69
C THR A 6 10.67 -12.97 11.76
N SER A 7 9.54 -12.27 11.76
CA SER A 7 9.15 -11.49 12.94
C SER A 7 8.60 -12.47 13.97
N PHE A 8 9.42 -12.83 14.96
CA PHE A 8 8.99 -13.70 16.05
C PHE A 8 7.97 -12.98 16.93
N LEU A 9 6.76 -13.52 17.04
CA LEU A 9 5.93 -13.30 18.22
C LEU A 9 6.51 -14.15 19.35
N ARG A 10 6.48 -13.65 20.59
CA ARG A 10 7.18 -14.19 21.78
C ARG A 10 6.92 -15.67 22.14
N ASN A 11 6.11 -16.41 21.38
CA ASN A 11 5.64 -17.77 21.68
C ASN A 11 5.83 -18.80 20.53
N GLY A 12 6.80 -18.62 19.62
CA GLY A 12 7.13 -19.63 18.59
C GLY A 12 6.22 -19.62 17.34
N TRP A 13 5.40 -18.58 17.19
CA TRP A 13 4.62 -18.30 15.98
C TRP A 13 5.31 -17.17 15.22
N GLY A 14 5.62 -17.38 13.94
CA GLY A 14 6.32 -16.42 13.10
C GLY A 14 5.77 -16.44 11.68
N ASN A 15 5.63 -15.26 11.08
CA ASN A 15 5.27 -15.12 9.68
C ASN A 15 6.51 -14.99 8.82
N HIS A 16 6.44 -15.56 7.62
CA HIS A 16 7.45 -15.36 6.59
C HIS A 16 7.14 -14.08 5.84
N MET A 17 8.09 -13.16 5.94
CA MET A 17 8.09 -11.88 5.26
C MET A 17 9.15 -11.96 4.18
N GLU A 18 8.72 -12.25 2.96
CA GLU A 18 9.61 -12.37 1.81
C GLU A 18 9.72 -11.04 1.09
N GLU A 19 10.95 -10.67 0.74
CA GLU A 19 11.21 -9.48 -0.05
C GLU A 19 10.61 -9.65 -1.45
N MET A 20 9.62 -8.82 -1.77
CA MET A 20 9.12 -8.71 -3.14
C MET A 20 9.97 -7.65 -3.84
N ILE A 21 10.67 -7.98 -4.93
CA ILE A 21 11.41 -7.01 -5.74
C ILE A 21 10.67 -6.85 -7.07
N ILE A 22 10.26 -5.62 -7.40
CA ILE A 22 9.72 -5.31 -8.73
C ILE A 22 10.87 -5.04 -9.71
N PRO A 23 10.72 -5.38 -11.02
CA PRO A 23 11.76 -5.12 -12.01
C PRO A 23 12.22 -3.67 -12.00
N ASN A 24 13.54 -3.46 -12.19
CA ASN A 24 14.16 -2.15 -12.05
C ASN A 24 13.60 -1.10 -13.03
N GLU A 25 13.23 -1.50 -14.26
CA GLU A 25 12.57 -0.60 -15.22
C GLU A 25 11.18 -0.12 -14.80
N HIS A 26 10.60 -0.72 -13.76
CA HIS A 26 9.28 -0.42 -13.23
C HIS A 26 9.35 0.09 -11.78
N LEU A 27 10.46 0.70 -11.37
CA LEU A 27 10.53 1.45 -10.12
C LEU A 27 9.92 2.84 -10.29
N GLY A 28 9.33 3.37 -9.21
CA GLY A 28 8.65 4.66 -9.20
C GLY A 28 9.43 5.73 -8.44
N ARG A 29 8.99 7.00 -8.54
CA ARG A 29 9.61 8.12 -7.81
C ARG A 29 8.67 8.78 -6.80
N ASP A 30 7.38 8.69 -7.04
CA ASP A 30 6.37 9.47 -6.35
C ASP A 30 5.36 8.54 -5.71
N PHE A 31 5.26 8.62 -4.39
CA PHE A 31 4.42 7.71 -3.62
C PHE A 31 3.58 8.48 -2.61
N ILE A 32 2.38 7.96 -2.38
CA ILE A 32 1.55 8.29 -1.24
C ILE A 32 1.47 7.02 -0.40
N VAL A 33 2.06 7.08 0.80
CA VAL A 33 2.09 5.97 1.75
C VAL A 33 0.87 6.12 2.66
N PRO A 34 -0.17 5.28 2.49
CA PRO A 34 -1.37 5.39 3.30
C PRO A 34 -1.12 4.87 4.72
N LYS A 35 -1.92 5.35 5.67
CA LYS A 35 -2.17 4.65 6.92
C LYS A 35 -3.29 3.63 6.66
N LEU A 36 -2.95 2.35 6.61
CA LEU A 36 -3.95 1.29 6.41
C LEU A 36 -4.90 1.25 7.62
N TYR A 37 -6.20 1.17 7.35
CA TYR A 37 -7.22 1.13 8.39
C TYR A 37 -7.06 -0.09 9.29
N ASP A 38 -7.12 0.12 10.60
CA ASP A 38 -6.96 -0.92 11.62
C ASP A 38 -5.71 -1.80 11.43
N SER A 39 -4.67 -1.17 10.86
CA SER A 39 -3.38 -1.76 10.53
C SER A 39 -2.24 -0.83 10.95
N GLN A 40 -1.31 -1.36 11.75
CA GLN A 40 -0.10 -0.64 12.10
C GLN A 40 1.04 -1.11 11.22
N CYS A 41 1.37 -0.31 10.22
CA CYS A 41 2.47 -0.61 9.31
C CYS A 41 3.66 0.31 9.55
N ASN A 42 4.84 -0.14 9.19
CA ASN A 42 6.01 0.66 8.91
C ASN A 42 6.23 0.64 7.40
N PHE A 43 7.12 1.47 6.89
CA PHE A 43 7.51 1.37 5.49
C PHE A 43 9.01 1.49 5.32
N ARG A 44 9.51 0.79 4.29
CA ARG A 44 10.90 0.81 3.88
C ARG A 44 11.02 1.33 2.46
N ILE A 45 12.01 2.17 2.24
CA ILE A 45 12.37 2.69 0.92
C ILE A 45 13.65 2.00 0.49
N PHE A 46 13.63 1.27 -0.61
CA PHE A 46 14.79 0.62 -1.20
C PHE A 46 15.31 1.45 -2.38
N ALA A 47 16.61 1.72 -2.39
CA ALA A 47 17.26 2.50 -3.43
C ALA A 47 18.26 1.68 -4.24
N GLN A 48 18.00 1.51 -5.54
CA GLN A 48 18.91 0.79 -6.46
C GLN A 48 20.09 1.65 -6.93
N THR A 49 19.95 2.97 -6.85
CA THR A 49 20.99 3.96 -7.11
C THR A 49 21.05 4.93 -5.94
N GLN A 50 22.12 5.71 -5.83
CA GLN A 50 22.13 6.81 -4.87
C GLN A 50 20.97 7.76 -5.19
N THR A 51 20.13 8.03 -4.19
CA THR A 51 18.90 8.80 -4.38
C THR A 51 18.68 9.71 -3.19
N ARG A 52 18.25 10.94 -3.47
CA ARG A 52 17.76 11.85 -2.45
C ARG A 52 16.25 11.70 -2.39
N VAL A 53 15.74 11.43 -1.20
CA VAL A 53 14.31 11.28 -0.95
C VAL A 53 13.82 12.41 -0.07
N ARG A 54 12.75 13.06 -0.51
CA ARG A 54 11.95 14.00 0.27
C ARG A 54 10.73 13.25 0.79
N THR A 55 10.57 13.19 2.12
CA THR A 55 9.35 12.68 2.75
C THR A 55 8.59 13.82 3.41
N TYR A 56 7.27 13.79 3.35
CA TYR A 56 6.40 14.75 4.03
C TYR A 56 5.25 14.05 4.75
N ASN A 57 4.98 14.47 5.99
CA ASN A 57 3.88 14.01 6.82
C ASN A 57 3.41 15.17 7.69
N ASN A 58 2.19 15.67 7.47
CA ASN A 58 1.52 16.70 8.28
C ASN A 58 2.46 17.82 8.75
N SER A 59 3.06 18.55 7.79
CA SER A 59 3.99 19.67 7.98
C SER A 59 5.46 19.32 8.25
N LEU A 60 5.78 18.07 8.59
CA LEU A 60 7.18 17.66 8.74
C LEU A 60 7.76 17.25 7.38
N VAL A 61 8.72 18.03 6.89
CA VAL A 61 9.53 17.70 5.70
C VAL A 61 10.86 17.13 6.16
N ASN A 62 11.26 15.98 5.62
CA ASN A 62 12.58 15.40 5.84
C ASN A 62 13.25 15.10 4.49
N TYR A 63 14.57 15.26 4.44
CA TYR A 63 15.41 14.90 3.32
C TYR A 63 16.42 13.86 3.75
N ILE A 64 16.47 12.76 3.02
CA ILE A 64 17.44 11.70 3.26
C ILE A 64 18.17 11.32 1.97
N ASN A 65 19.46 11.04 2.10
CA ASN A 65 20.24 10.44 1.03
C ASN A 65 20.35 8.95 1.31
N ILE A 66 19.77 8.13 0.45
CA ILE A 66 19.88 6.68 0.53
C ILE A 66 20.99 6.25 -0.44
N LYS A 67 22.00 5.56 0.10
CA LYS A 67 23.11 5.02 -0.70
C LYS A 67 22.60 3.93 -1.64
N ARG A 68 23.33 3.71 -2.74
CA ARG A 68 23.07 2.61 -3.68
C ARG A 68 23.00 1.27 -2.95
N GLY A 69 21.97 0.47 -3.25
CA GLY A 69 21.76 -0.86 -2.67
C GLY A 69 21.36 -0.84 -1.19
N SER A 70 21.11 0.34 -0.61
CA SER A 70 20.70 0.51 0.77
C SER A 70 19.20 0.81 0.87
N PHE A 71 18.69 0.80 2.09
CA PHE A 71 17.31 1.13 2.39
C PHE A 71 17.21 2.09 3.58
N GLN A 72 16.04 2.71 3.71
CA GLN A 72 15.67 3.52 4.87
C GLN A 72 14.32 3.08 5.42
N ASP A 73 14.25 2.87 6.73
CA ASP A 73 13.03 2.54 7.46
C ASP A 73 12.35 3.79 8.05
N TYR A 74 11.01 3.76 8.06
CA TYR A 74 10.15 4.77 8.65
C TYR A 74 9.01 4.13 9.42
N VAL A 75 8.65 4.74 10.55
CA VAL A 75 7.44 4.38 11.29
C VAL A 75 6.24 5.13 10.69
N ASN A 76 5.21 4.37 10.29
CA ASN A 76 4.05 4.93 9.59
C ASN A 76 2.93 5.33 10.56
N TYR A 77 3.15 6.41 11.32
CA TYR A 77 2.13 6.90 12.27
C TYR A 77 0.91 7.53 11.58
N ASN A 78 1.14 8.19 10.45
CA ASN A 78 0.18 8.95 9.66
C ASN A 78 0.41 8.69 8.17
N LEU A 79 -0.27 9.43 7.32
CA LEU A 79 -0.07 9.39 5.88
C LEU A 79 1.24 10.13 5.50
N TYR A 80 2.04 9.54 4.61
CA TYR A 80 3.22 10.19 4.04
C TYR A 80 3.11 10.41 2.53
N THR A 81 3.80 11.44 2.06
CA THR A 81 4.19 11.56 0.65
C THR A 81 5.69 11.40 0.51
N LEU A 82 6.12 10.80 -0.59
CA LEU A 82 7.52 10.56 -0.92
C LEU A 82 7.80 11.01 -2.34
N GLN A 83 8.88 11.75 -2.52
CA GLN A 83 9.45 12.10 -3.83
C GLN A 83 10.93 11.75 -3.82
N SER A 84 11.39 11.04 -4.84
CA SER A 84 12.80 10.65 -4.96
C SER A 84 13.45 11.14 -6.25
N SER A 85 14.73 11.49 -6.18
CA SER A 85 15.50 11.96 -7.34
C SER A 85 15.76 10.84 -8.37
N ALA A 86 15.79 9.59 -7.92
CA ALA A 86 15.90 8.39 -8.76
C ALA A 86 14.83 7.35 -8.36
N PRO A 87 14.47 6.41 -9.25
CA PRO A 87 13.47 5.38 -8.94
C PRO A 87 13.81 4.54 -7.70
N VAL A 88 12.81 4.32 -6.85
CA VAL A 88 12.89 3.54 -5.60
C VAL A 88 11.73 2.55 -5.53
N GLN A 89 11.84 1.59 -4.62
CA GLN A 89 10.73 0.73 -4.22
C GLN A 89 10.30 1.07 -2.80
N VAL A 90 8.99 1.11 -2.56
CA VAL A 90 8.43 1.28 -1.21
C VAL A 90 7.67 0.03 -0.83
N GLN A 91 7.99 -0.54 0.33
CA GLN A 91 7.29 -1.70 0.89
C GLN A 91 6.70 -1.34 2.24
N LEU A 92 5.45 -1.77 2.48
CA LEU A 92 4.77 -1.71 3.76
C LEU A 92 5.09 -2.98 4.55
N TYR A 93 5.39 -2.82 5.84
CA TYR A 93 5.60 -3.88 6.81
C TYR A 93 4.56 -3.73 7.91
N CYS A 94 3.48 -4.49 7.83
CA CYS A 94 2.36 -4.40 8.76
C CYS A 94 2.59 -5.35 9.93
N ASN A 95 2.69 -4.78 11.13
CA ASN A 95 3.03 -5.51 12.34
C ASN A 95 1.82 -6.26 12.88
N GLY A 96 2.06 -7.46 13.41
CA GLY A 96 1.07 -8.32 14.04
C GLY A 96 1.19 -8.46 15.57
N ALA A 97 2.06 -7.67 16.22
CA ALA A 97 2.40 -7.88 17.63
C ALA A 97 1.62 -6.99 18.61
N SER A 98 1.19 -5.79 18.18
CA SER A 98 0.29 -4.91 18.94
C SER A 98 -1.19 -5.15 18.58
N THR A 99 -1.42 -5.89 17.53
CA THR A 99 -2.72 -6.16 16.92
C THR A 99 -2.89 -7.67 16.80
N ARG A 100 -4.08 -8.22 17.06
CA ARG A 100 -4.28 -9.67 17.26
C ARG A 100 -4.14 -10.54 15.99
N TYR A 101 -3.40 -10.12 14.97
CA TYR A 101 -3.29 -10.75 13.65
C TYR A 101 -1.84 -10.91 13.20
N ASP A 102 -1.58 -11.74 12.20
CA ASP A 102 -0.23 -11.96 11.69
C ASP A 102 0.33 -10.77 10.90
N ALA A 103 1.65 -10.61 10.94
CA ALA A 103 2.35 -9.61 10.16
C ALA A 103 2.28 -9.94 8.66
N PHE A 104 2.17 -8.90 7.82
CA PHE A 104 2.22 -9.05 6.37
C PHE A 104 3.02 -7.92 5.73
N MET A 105 3.46 -8.16 4.50
CA MET A 105 4.12 -7.17 3.66
C MET A 105 3.29 -6.87 2.43
N ALA A 106 3.36 -5.63 1.94
CA ALA A 106 2.78 -5.25 0.66
C ALA A 106 3.69 -4.26 -0.06
N THR A 107 3.91 -4.48 -1.36
CA THR A 107 4.59 -3.47 -2.20
C THR A 107 3.61 -2.33 -2.49
N LEU A 108 4.05 -1.10 -2.25
CA LEU A 108 3.26 0.10 -2.50
C LEU A 108 3.44 0.54 -3.97
N PRO A 109 2.35 0.72 -4.75
CA PRO A 109 2.47 1.32 -6.07
C PRO A 109 2.84 2.79 -5.98
N SER A 110 3.78 3.21 -6.84
CA SER A 110 3.98 4.63 -7.13
C SER A 110 2.80 5.15 -7.95
N ILE A 111 2.65 6.48 -7.98
CA ILE A 111 1.61 7.14 -8.77
C ILE A 111 1.78 6.84 -10.26
N GLN A 112 3.02 6.61 -10.72
CA GLN A 112 3.30 6.21 -12.10
C GLN A 112 2.71 4.84 -12.48
N HIS A 113 2.37 3.99 -11.50
CA HIS A 113 1.78 2.67 -11.73
C HIS A 113 0.27 2.62 -11.50
N PHE A 114 -0.37 3.77 -11.28
CA PHE A 114 -1.81 3.83 -11.08
C PHE A 114 -2.55 3.46 -12.38
N LYS A 115 -3.71 2.81 -12.24
CA LYS A 115 -4.57 2.37 -13.35
C LYS A 115 -5.97 2.95 -13.16
N SER A 116 -6.72 3.07 -14.26
CA SER A 116 -8.13 3.47 -14.19
C SER A 116 -9.08 2.34 -13.81
N SER A 117 -8.63 1.08 -13.83
CA SER A 117 -9.42 -0.07 -13.42
C SER A 117 -8.59 -1.23 -12.89
N TYR A 118 -9.15 -1.91 -11.89
CA TYR A 118 -8.61 -3.10 -11.25
C TYR A 118 -9.69 -4.18 -11.14
N LYS A 119 -9.29 -5.43 -11.33
CA LYS A 119 -10.03 -6.63 -10.91
C LYS A 119 -9.16 -7.34 -9.88
N PHE A 120 -9.71 -7.67 -8.72
CA PHE A 120 -8.93 -8.25 -7.63
C PHE A 120 -9.80 -9.19 -6.79
N PRO A 121 -9.23 -10.29 -6.27
CA PRO A 121 -9.94 -11.17 -5.36
C PRO A 121 -9.82 -10.67 -3.91
N ILE A 122 -10.90 -10.79 -3.16
CA ILE A 122 -10.88 -10.89 -1.70
C ILE A 122 -11.08 -12.35 -1.36
N VAL A 123 -10.06 -12.97 -0.78
CA VAL A 123 -10.05 -14.40 -0.47
C VAL A 123 -10.04 -14.60 1.04
N ASN A 124 -10.88 -15.51 1.52
CA ASN A 124 -10.75 -15.99 2.88
C ASN A 124 -9.68 -17.09 2.92
N VAL A 125 -8.43 -16.66 3.10
CA VAL A 125 -7.25 -17.54 3.19
C VAL A 125 -6.98 -18.01 4.63
N PHE A 126 -7.91 -17.75 5.56
CA PHE A 126 -7.64 -17.89 6.97
C PHE A 126 -8.13 -19.23 7.52
N LYS A 127 -7.27 -19.86 8.32
CA LYS A 127 -7.49 -21.20 8.91
C LYS A 127 -8.74 -21.29 9.78
N TYR A 128 -9.16 -20.18 10.39
CA TYR A 128 -10.25 -20.12 11.36
C TYR A 128 -11.44 -19.31 10.81
N PRO A 129 -12.27 -19.89 9.93
CA PRO A 129 -13.36 -19.17 9.26
C PRO A 129 -14.44 -18.66 10.22
N TYR A 130 -14.53 -19.21 11.43
CA TYR A 130 -15.49 -18.82 12.47
C TYR A 130 -15.10 -17.56 13.27
N LEU A 131 -13.86 -17.07 13.13
CA LEU A 131 -13.45 -15.82 13.76
C LEU A 131 -13.92 -14.63 12.91
N PRO A 132 -14.07 -13.41 13.46
CA PRO A 132 -14.38 -12.24 12.64
C PRO A 132 -13.29 -11.99 11.59
N HIS A 133 -13.70 -11.74 10.35
CA HIS A 133 -12.82 -11.40 9.23
C HIS A 133 -13.11 -9.99 8.76
N HIS A 134 -12.05 -9.24 8.48
CA HIS A 134 -12.16 -7.89 7.96
C HIS A 134 -11.29 -7.75 6.74
N PHE A 135 -11.89 -7.36 5.63
CA PHE A 135 -11.22 -7.18 4.35
C PHE A 135 -11.40 -5.74 3.89
N TYR A 136 -10.31 -5.13 3.47
CA TYR A 136 -10.28 -3.74 3.12
C TYR A 136 -9.56 -3.52 1.80
N ILE A 137 -9.94 -2.44 1.15
CA ILE A 137 -9.13 -1.80 0.13
C ILE A 137 -8.80 -0.39 0.56
N THR A 138 -7.57 0.05 0.26
CA THR A 138 -7.18 1.45 0.31
C THR A 138 -6.94 1.97 -1.10
N ILE A 139 -7.66 3.02 -1.46
CA ILE A 139 -7.62 3.68 -2.76
C ILE A 139 -6.90 5.03 -2.59
N VAL A 140 -5.99 5.34 -3.51
CA VAL A 140 -5.34 6.65 -3.62
C VAL A 140 -5.70 7.25 -4.96
N ILE A 141 -6.41 8.37 -4.98
CA ILE A 141 -6.90 9.01 -6.21
C ILE A 141 -6.81 10.53 -6.10
N GLN A 142 -6.67 11.23 -7.22
CA GLN A 142 -6.80 12.70 -7.22
C GLN A 142 -8.19 13.09 -6.67
N SER A 143 -8.23 14.05 -5.74
CA SER A 143 -9.44 14.31 -4.95
C SER A 143 -10.65 14.71 -5.80
N TYR A 144 -10.44 15.47 -6.88
CA TYR A 144 -11.52 15.86 -7.78
C TYR A 144 -12.14 14.66 -8.53
N ALA A 145 -11.42 13.56 -8.68
CA ALA A 145 -11.83 12.36 -9.42
C ALA A 145 -12.54 11.31 -8.55
N LYS A 146 -12.53 11.48 -7.22
CA LYS A 146 -13.11 10.56 -6.23
C LYS A 146 -14.55 10.16 -6.54
N ALA A 147 -15.40 11.12 -6.92
CA ALA A 147 -16.82 10.87 -7.21
C ALA A 147 -17.06 9.95 -8.42
N GLY A 148 -16.07 9.79 -9.30
CA GLY A 148 -16.13 8.92 -10.47
C GLY A 148 -15.78 7.45 -10.19
N LEU A 149 -15.42 7.09 -8.95
CA LEU A 149 -15.12 5.70 -8.59
C LEU A 149 -16.39 4.84 -8.57
N ARG A 150 -16.30 3.65 -9.16
CA ARG A 150 -17.34 2.63 -9.16
C ARG A 150 -16.76 1.30 -8.70
N LEU A 151 -17.30 0.75 -7.63
CA LEU A 151 -16.99 -0.58 -7.12
C LEU A 151 -18.16 -1.51 -7.48
N ASP A 152 -17.89 -2.58 -8.22
CA ASP A 152 -18.87 -3.51 -8.74
C ASP A 152 -20.03 -2.80 -9.47
N SER A 153 -19.66 -1.80 -10.28
CA SER A 153 -20.56 -0.92 -11.03
C SER A 153 -21.43 0.02 -10.19
N LYS A 154 -21.22 0.08 -8.87
CA LYS A 154 -21.96 0.96 -7.95
C LYS A 154 -21.09 2.08 -7.40
N GLU A 155 -21.72 3.18 -7.03
CA GLU A 155 -21.05 4.24 -6.27
C GLU A 155 -20.60 3.74 -4.90
N ILE A 156 -19.45 4.21 -4.44
CA ILE A 156 -18.94 3.89 -3.11
C ILE A 156 -19.55 4.87 -2.12
N SER A 157 -20.34 4.37 -1.18
CA SER A 157 -20.99 5.17 -0.13
C SER A 157 -20.52 4.80 1.28
N ASN A 158 -19.94 3.61 1.46
CA ASN A 158 -19.57 3.01 2.74
C ASN A 158 -18.08 3.18 3.07
N TYR A 159 -17.60 4.42 3.11
CA TYR A 159 -16.21 4.70 3.47
C TYR A 159 -15.93 4.42 4.95
N LYS A 160 -14.91 3.63 5.24
CA LYS A 160 -14.42 3.41 6.62
C LYS A 160 -13.42 4.46 7.08
N GLY A 161 -12.73 5.08 6.13
CA GLY A 161 -11.80 6.16 6.38
C GLY A 161 -11.60 7.00 5.13
N THR A 162 -11.44 8.30 5.31
CA THR A 162 -11.05 9.23 4.26
C THR A 162 -10.03 10.19 4.84
N SER A 163 -8.96 10.42 4.11
CA SER A 163 -7.95 11.43 4.40
C SER A 163 -7.50 12.07 3.09
N THR A 164 -6.84 13.22 3.17
CA THR A 164 -6.32 13.91 2.00
C THR A 164 -4.85 14.25 2.19
N VAL A 165 -4.11 14.28 1.09
CA VAL A 165 -2.72 14.72 1.10
C VAL A 165 -2.39 15.47 -0.18
N THR A 166 -1.48 16.43 -0.08
CA THR A 166 -0.91 17.08 -1.25
C THR A 166 0.44 16.47 -1.56
N LEU A 167 0.60 15.97 -2.78
CA LEU A 167 1.90 15.65 -3.34
C LEU A 167 2.17 16.65 -4.47
N GLU A 168 3.31 17.34 -4.36
CA GLU A 168 3.65 18.49 -5.21
C GLU A 168 2.56 19.56 -5.14
N SER A 169 1.78 19.72 -6.19
CA SER A 169 0.65 20.65 -6.32
C SER A 169 -0.70 19.95 -6.46
N THR A 170 -0.72 18.61 -6.39
CA THR A 170 -1.93 17.82 -6.61
C THR A 170 -2.49 17.30 -5.29
N LEU A 171 -3.78 17.58 -5.04
CA LEU A 171 -4.51 17.04 -3.89
C LEU A 171 -5.03 15.64 -4.20
N TYR A 172 -4.66 14.68 -3.36
CA TYR A 172 -5.11 13.30 -3.41
C TYR A 172 -6.01 12.98 -2.21
N SER A 173 -7.00 12.13 -2.46
CA SER A 173 -7.82 11.47 -1.46
C SER A 173 -7.29 10.05 -1.24
N VAL A 174 -7.15 9.66 0.02
CA VAL A 174 -6.85 8.30 0.45
C VAL A 174 -8.06 7.75 1.19
N ILE A 175 -8.66 6.72 0.62
CA ILE A 175 -9.99 6.23 0.97
C ILE A 175 -9.90 4.76 1.33
N THR A 176 -10.57 4.35 2.41
CA THR A 176 -10.69 2.94 2.78
C THR A 176 -12.14 2.47 2.65
N VAL A 177 -12.32 1.29 2.07
CA VAL A 177 -13.61 0.59 1.95
C VAL A 177 -13.47 -0.80 2.52
N GLU A 178 -14.46 -1.26 3.30
CA GLU A 178 -14.56 -2.65 3.74
C GLU A 178 -15.37 -3.47 2.72
N LEU A 179 -14.90 -4.68 2.44
CA LEU A 179 -15.46 -5.57 1.43
C LEU A 179 -15.78 -6.95 2.02
N SER A 180 -16.65 -7.68 1.31
CA SER A 180 -16.86 -9.10 1.52
C SER A 180 -15.86 -9.93 0.72
N VAL A 181 -15.81 -11.25 0.98
CA VAL A 181 -15.12 -12.22 0.13
C VAL A 181 -15.75 -12.24 -1.25
N GLY A 182 -14.94 -12.35 -2.31
CA GLY A 182 -15.41 -12.39 -3.69
C GLY A 182 -14.43 -11.78 -4.68
N LEU A 183 -14.76 -11.87 -5.97
CA LEU A 183 -14.05 -11.16 -7.02
C LEU A 183 -14.69 -9.79 -7.21
N HIS A 184 -13.90 -8.73 -7.06
CA HIS A 184 -14.38 -7.35 -7.17
C HIS A 184 -13.75 -6.65 -8.37
N LYS A 185 -14.48 -5.68 -8.93
CA LYS A 185 -13.95 -4.74 -9.92
C LYS A 185 -14.15 -3.31 -9.43
N ILE A 186 -13.08 -2.52 -9.46
CA ILE A 186 -13.17 -1.08 -9.28
C ILE A 186 -12.67 -0.35 -10.53
N GLN A 187 -13.37 0.71 -10.90
CA GLN A 187 -13.03 1.53 -12.07
C GLN A 187 -13.35 3.01 -11.82
N GLN A 188 -12.72 3.89 -12.58
CA GLN A 188 -13.01 5.32 -12.61
C GLN A 188 -13.64 5.67 -13.97
N ASN A 189 -14.79 6.36 -13.95
CA ASN A 189 -15.63 6.55 -15.15
C ASN A 189 -15.02 7.42 -16.27
N ASN A 190 -14.01 8.22 -15.98
CA ASN A 190 -13.31 9.13 -16.90
C ASN A 190 -11.84 8.69 -17.11
N ASP A 191 -11.54 7.41 -16.88
CA ASP A 191 -10.21 6.82 -16.97
C ASP A 191 -9.10 7.50 -16.15
N ILE A 192 -9.47 8.20 -15.07
CA ILE A 192 -8.50 8.83 -14.17
C ILE A 192 -7.82 7.75 -13.33
N PRO A 193 -6.47 7.67 -13.36
CA PRO A 193 -5.75 6.61 -12.69
C PRO A 193 -5.76 6.78 -11.16
N PHE A 194 -5.84 5.66 -10.45
CA PHE A 194 -5.73 5.58 -8.99
C PHE A 194 -4.89 4.39 -8.56
N GLY A 195 -4.36 4.42 -7.34
CA GLY A 195 -3.65 3.32 -6.71
C GLY A 195 -4.57 2.49 -5.83
N LEU A 196 -4.29 1.20 -5.70
CA LEU A 196 -5.12 0.28 -4.94
C LEU A 196 -4.28 -0.76 -4.18
N ILE A 197 -4.47 -0.81 -2.87
CA ILE A 197 -3.92 -1.85 -1.99
C ILE A 197 -5.08 -2.66 -1.44
N VAL A 198 -4.98 -3.98 -1.52
CA VAL A 198 -5.92 -4.93 -0.94
C VAL A 198 -5.28 -5.52 0.30
N TYR A 199 -6.00 -5.60 1.40
CA TYR A 199 -5.51 -6.22 2.62
C TYR A 199 -6.65 -6.77 3.45
N GLY A 200 -6.34 -7.74 4.29
CA GLY A 200 -7.33 -8.40 5.11
C GLY A 200 -6.71 -9.01 6.35
N ARG A 201 -7.56 -9.30 7.32
CA ARG A 201 -7.12 -9.88 8.59
C ARG A 201 -8.23 -10.69 9.23
N THR A 202 -7.79 -11.65 10.03
CA THR A 202 -8.57 -12.26 11.10
C THR A 202 -7.65 -12.43 12.31
N LYS A 203 -8.18 -12.95 13.41
CA LYS A 203 -7.36 -13.26 14.57
C LYS A 203 -6.27 -14.27 14.18
N TYR A 204 -5.02 -13.90 14.42
CA TYR A 204 -3.79 -14.62 14.07
C TYR A 204 -3.54 -14.79 12.57
N SER A 205 -4.09 -13.96 11.69
CA SER A 205 -3.72 -14.02 10.27
C SER A 205 -3.95 -12.68 9.57
N GLY A 206 -3.04 -12.28 8.68
CA GLY A 206 -3.14 -11.04 7.92
C GLY A 206 -2.53 -11.20 6.53
N TYR A 207 -3.02 -10.46 5.56
CA TYR A 207 -2.44 -10.41 4.22
C TYR A 207 -2.56 -9.00 3.63
N GLY A 208 -1.70 -8.70 2.65
CA GLY A 208 -1.83 -7.50 1.84
C GLY A 208 -1.08 -7.62 0.53
N PHE A 209 -1.59 -6.97 -0.51
CA PHE A 209 -0.96 -6.93 -1.82
C PHE A 209 -1.45 -5.71 -2.62
N PRO A 210 -0.63 -5.18 -3.55
CA PRO A 210 -1.10 -4.21 -4.54
C PRO A 210 -2.05 -4.91 -5.51
N ALA A 211 -3.18 -4.29 -5.85
CA ALA A 211 -4.13 -4.88 -6.81
C ALA A 211 -3.59 -4.95 -8.25
N GLY A 212 -2.48 -4.27 -8.53
CA GLY A 212 -1.77 -4.32 -9.79
C GLY A 212 -0.94 -3.06 -10.05
N PHE A 213 -0.07 -3.14 -11.03
CA PHE A 213 0.76 -2.03 -11.50
C PHE A 213 0.46 -1.77 -12.98
N ALA A 214 0.40 -0.49 -13.38
CA ALA A 214 0.52 -0.13 -14.79
C ALA A 214 1.98 -0.35 -15.20
N ILE A 215 2.21 -1.39 -16.01
CA ILE A 215 3.55 -1.70 -16.52
C ILE A 215 3.65 -1.15 -17.93
N LYS A 216 4.61 -0.26 -18.16
CA LYS A 216 4.96 0.16 -19.52
C LYS A 216 5.96 -0.84 -20.09
N ILE A 217 5.51 -1.74 -20.95
CA ILE A 217 6.40 -2.61 -21.72
C ILE A 217 7.07 -1.70 -22.75
N LYS A 218 8.41 -1.57 -22.70
CA LYS A 218 9.13 -0.96 -23.81
C LYS A 218 9.02 -1.90 -25.03
N PRO A 219 8.63 -1.39 -26.20
CA PRO A 219 8.57 -2.20 -27.42
C PRO A 219 9.93 -2.77 -27.80
#